data_AF-A0A7K5AY06-F1
#
_entry.id   AF-A0A7K5AY06-F1
#
_cell.length_a   1.000
_cell.length_b   1.000
_cell.length_c   1.000
_cell.angle_alpha   90.00
_cell.angle_beta   90.00
_cell.angle_gamma   90.00
#
_symmetry.space_group_name_H-M   'P 1'
#
loop_
_entity.id
_entity.type
_entity.pdbx_description
1 polymer ?
#
loop_
_entity_poly.entity_id
_entity_poly.type
_entity_poly.pdbx_seq_one_letter_code
_entity_poly.pdbx_strand_id
1 'polypeptide(L)'
;LAMDSRTVIMTQPQFSVTQPPGQWQTGMMDCCSDCGVCLCGTFCYFCLGCQVASDMNECCLCGDTVPMRTLYRTRYNIPGSILGDFCSILFCPMCALCQLKRDINRRKEQHIF
;
A
#
# COMPACT_ATOMS: atom_id res chain seq x y z
N LEU A 1 -42.38 -42.24 -24.43
CA LEU A 1 -42.42 -40.89 -23.82
C LEU A 1 -41.05 -40.62 -23.22
N ALA A 2 -40.14 -39.98 -23.96
CA ALA A 2 -38.82 -39.61 -23.45
C ALA A 2 -38.98 -38.35 -22.58
N MET A 3 -38.52 -38.42 -21.32
CA MET A 3 -38.54 -37.27 -20.41
C MET A 3 -37.38 -36.32 -20.75
N ASP A 4 -37.73 -35.14 -21.24
CA ASP A 4 -36.83 -34.00 -21.46
C ASP A 4 -36.31 -33.49 -20.10
N SER A 5 -35.05 -33.76 -19.79
CA SER A 5 -34.40 -33.24 -18.58
C SER A 5 -33.93 -31.82 -18.81
N ARG A 6 -34.74 -30.84 -18.39
CA ARG A 6 -34.32 -29.43 -18.29
C ARG A 6 -33.27 -29.27 -17.20
N THR A 7 -32.02 -29.08 -17.59
CA THR A 7 -30.94 -28.67 -16.68
C THR A 7 -31.18 -27.22 -16.24
N VAL A 8 -31.59 -27.03 -14.98
CA VAL A 8 -31.68 -25.70 -14.36
C VAL A 8 -30.29 -25.29 -13.91
N ILE A 9 -29.71 -24.27 -14.57
CA ILE A 9 -28.42 -23.69 -14.17
C ILE A 9 -28.69 -22.66 -13.07
N MET A 10 -28.35 -23.02 -11.82
CA MET A 10 -28.36 -22.10 -10.68
C MET A 10 -27.02 -21.35 -10.62
N THR A 11 -27.01 -20.07 -11.00
CA THR A 11 -25.90 -19.16 -10.71
C THR A 11 -26.02 -18.63 -9.28
N GLN A 12 -25.20 -19.12 -8.35
CA GLN A 12 -25.12 -18.56 -7.00
C GLN A 12 -24.45 -17.18 -7.00
N PRO A 13 -24.92 -16.22 -6.16
CA PRO A 13 -24.21 -14.97 -5.95
C PRO A 13 -22.85 -15.27 -5.31
N GLN A 14 -21.79 -14.85 -5.99
CA GLN A 14 -20.43 -15.01 -5.50
C GLN A 14 -20.27 -14.14 -4.24
N PHE A 15 -20.16 -14.78 -3.08
CA PHE A 15 -19.82 -14.08 -1.84
C PHE A 15 -18.49 -13.36 -2.07
N SER A 16 -18.49 -12.05 -1.88
CA SER A 16 -17.27 -11.25 -1.87
C SER A 16 -16.39 -11.75 -0.73
N VAL A 17 -15.39 -12.56 -1.05
CA VAL A 17 -14.39 -12.99 -0.09
C VAL A 17 -13.67 -11.73 0.39
N THR A 18 -13.90 -11.33 1.64
CA THR A 18 -13.12 -10.29 2.30
C THR A 18 -11.66 -10.73 2.24
N GLN A 19 -10.83 -10.01 1.49
CA GLN A 19 -9.39 -10.26 1.48
C GLN A 19 -8.90 -10.24 2.93
N PRO A 20 -8.01 -11.18 3.33
CA PRO A 20 -7.43 -11.12 4.66
C PRO A 20 -6.80 -9.73 4.88
N PRO A 21 -6.88 -9.17 6.09
CA PRO A 21 -6.29 -7.87 6.37
C PRO A 21 -4.79 -7.93 6.05
N GLY A 22 -4.33 -7.03 5.18
CA GLY A 22 -2.92 -6.90 4.86
C GLY A 22 -2.15 -6.31 6.03
N GLN A 23 -0.83 -6.47 6.02
CA GLN A 23 0.07 -5.83 6.99
C GLN A 23 1.16 -5.06 6.25
N TRP A 24 1.68 -4.02 6.90
CA TRP A 24 2.96 -3.44 6.52
C TRP A 24 4.05 -4.50 6.67
N GLN A 25 4.88 -4.67 5.64
CA GLN A 25 6.05 -5.56 5.64
C GLN A 25 7.19 -5.01 6.48
N THR A 26 7.21 -3.69 6.74
CA THR A 26 8.23 -3.04 7.57
C THR A 26 7.61 -2.11 8.62
N GLY A 27 8.31 -1.99 9.75
CA GLY A 27 7.98 -1.02 10.79
C GLY A 27 8.27 0.41 10.34
N MET A 28 7.61 1.38 10.98
CA MET A 28 7.81 2.80 10.67
C MET A 28 9.24 3.26 11.00
N MET A 29 9.74 2.87 12.17
CA MET A 29 11.09 3.18 12.66
C MET A 29 12.14 2.15 12.21
N ASP A 30 11.84 1.32 11.21
CA ASP A 30 12.78 0.32 10.68
C ASP A 30 13.83 0.96 9.74
N CYS A 31 14.31 2.14 10.12
CA CYS A 31 15.23 2.98 9.35
C CYS A 31 16.59 2.30 9.11
N CYS A 32 16.99 1.38 9.99
CA CYS A 32 18.24 0.63 9.87
C CYS A 32 18.14 -0.59 8.94
N SER A 33 16.93 -1.02 8.55
CA SER A 33 16.73 -2.17 7.65
C SER A 33 17.03 -1.80 6.19
N ASP A 34 16.78 -0.55 5.80
CA ASP A 34 17.23 0.03 4.52
C ASP A 34 17.91 1.38 4.75
N CYS A 35 19.18 1.35 5.12
CA CYS A 35 19.99 2.56 5.32
C CYS A 35 20.00 3.45 4.08
N GLY A 36 19.96 2.89 2.86
CA GLY A 36 19.90 3.66 1.61
C GLY A 36 18.62 4.49 1.48
N VAL A 37 17.46 3.90 1.80
CA VAL A 37 16.16 4.60 1.79
C VAL A 37 16.12 5.62 2.92
N CYS A 38 16.62 5.28 4.10
CA CYS A 38 16.68 6.21 5.24
C CYS A 38 17.58 7.42 4.94
N LEU A 39 18.78 7.21 4.39
CA LEU A 39 19.70 8.27 4.00
C LEU A 39 19.11 9.11 2.87
N CYS A 40 18.49 8.49 1.86
CA CYS A 40 17.80 9.21 0.80
C CYS A 40 16.64 10.05 1.34
N GLY A 41 15.89 9.52 2.31
CA GLY A 41 14.91 10.29 3.05
C GLY A 41 15.56 11.51 3.69
N THR A 42 16.53 11.32 4.59
CA THR A 42 17.15 12.42 5.36
C THR A 42 17.85 13.47 4.50
N PHE A 43 18.46 13.09 3.37
CA PHE A 43 19.24 14.00 2.52
C PHE A 43 18.48 14.52 1.29
N CYS A 44 17.53 13.76 0.74
CA CYS A 44 16.64 14.22 -0.34
C CYS A 44 15.20 13.70 -0.18
N TYR A 45 14.51 14.21 0.83
CA TYR A 45 13.10 13.88 1.09
C TYR A 45 12.19 14.06 -0.13
N PHE A 46 12.36 15.16 -0.87
CA PHE A 46 11.56 15.45 -2.06
C PHE A 46 11.79 14.41 -3.18
N CYS A 47 13.05 14.04 -3.43
CA CYS A 47 13.38 13.00 -4.40
C CYS A 47 12.69 11.67 -4.03
N LEU A 48 12.72 11.31 -2.74
CA LEU A 48 12.09 10.09 -2.25
C LEU A 48 10.57 10.13 -2.43
N GLY A 49 9.95 11.28 -2.16
CA GLY A 49 8.51 11.51 -2.41
C GLY A 49 8.17 11.31 -3.88
N CYS A 50 8.97 11.88 -4.77
CA CYS A 50 8.81 11.71 -6.20
C CYS A 50 8.97 10.26 -6.68
N GLN A 51 9.90 9.50 -6.08
CA GLN A 51 10.03 8.07 -6.39
C GLN A 51 8.81 7.27 -5.93
N VAL A 52 8.27 7.56 -4.75
CA VAL A 52 7.04 6.92 -4.25
C VAL A 52 5.85 7.27 -5.15
N ALA A 53 5.70 8.54 -5.52
CA ALA A 53 4.66 8.98 -6.43
C ALA A 53 4.78 8.29 -7.80
N SER A 54 5.99 8.26 -8.37
CA SER A 54 6.27 7.58 -9.65
C SER A 54 5.93 6.09 -9.56
N ASP A 55 6.23 5.44 -8.44
CA ASP A 55 5.89 4.03 -8.23
C ASP A 55 4.38 3.80 -8.16
N MET A 56 3.63 4.77 -7.64
CA MET A 56 2.17 4.72 -7.55
C MET A 56 1.46 5.26 -8.80
N ASN A 57 2.21 5.68 -9.83
CA ASN A 57 1.76 6.35 -11.06
C ASN A 57 1.06 7.69 -10.80
N GLU A 58 1.61 8.48 -9.89
CA GLU A 58 1.08 9.75 -9.42
C GLU A 58 2.10 10.89 -9.59
N CYS A 59 1.65 12.14 -9.45
CA CYS A 59 2.52 13.31 -9.59
C CYS A 59 3.60 13.37 -8.50
N CYS A 60 4.83 13.74 -8.87
CA CYS A 60 6.03 13.89 -8.03
C CYS A 60 5.75 14.55 -6.66
N LEU A 61 4.90 15.59 -6.66
CA LEU A 61 4.56 16.43 -5.50
C LEU A 61 3.60 15.77 -4.50
N CYS A 62 3.01 14.63 -4.84
CA CYS A 62 1.95 14.02 -4.06
C CYS A 62 2.46 12.88 -3.16
N GLY A 63 3.68 12.40 -3.37
CA GLY A 63 4.21 11.16 -2.76
C GLY A 63 4.28 11.13 -1.23
N ASP A 64 4.39 12.29 -0.59
CA ASP A 64 4.53 12.43 0.86
C ASP A 64 3.24 12.79 1.60
N THR A 65 2.11 12.78 0.88
CA THR A 65 0.84 13.25 1.40
C THR A 65 0.04 12.14 2.11
N VAL A 66 -0.85 12.54 3.03
CA VAL A 66 -1.79 11.61 3.72
C VAL A 66 -2.62 10.79 2.74
N PRO A 67 -3.15 11.36 1.62
CA PRO A 67 -3.82 10.59 0.59
C PRO A 67 -2.98 9.45 0.02
N MET A 68 -1.68 9.63 -0.21
CA MET A 68 -0.84 8.54 -0.75
C MET A 68 -0.75 7.36 0.22
N ARG A 69 -0.50 7.65 1.49
CA ARG A 69 -0.46 6.62 2.53
C ARG A 69 -1.80 5.92 2.67
N THR A 70 -2.90 6.69 2.67
CA THR A 70 -4.26 6.15 2.76
C THR A 70 -4.59 5.26 1.55
N LEU A 71 -4.34 5.75 0.34
CA LEU A 71 -4.55 5.05 -0.93
C LEU A 71 -3.77 3.73 -0.94
N TYR A 72 -2.51 3.77 -0.54
CA TYR A 72 -1.67 2.57 -0.45
C TYR A 72 -2.26 1.53 0.50
N ARG A 73 -2.70 1.95 1.69
CA ARG A 73 -3.34 1.06 2.66
C ARG A 73 -4.64 0.46 2.15
N THR A 74 -5.44 1.24 1.43
CA THR A 74 -6.67 0.74 0.80
C THR A 74 -6.35 -0.28 -0.28
N ARG A 75 -5.34 -0.03 -1.12
CA ARG A 75 -4.91 -0.97 -2.19
C ARG A 75 -4.51 -2.34 -1.65
N TYR A 76 -3.78 -2.38 -0.53
CA TYR A 76 -3.30 -3.64 0.08
C TYR A 76 -4.08 -4.06 1.32
N ASN A 77 -5.29 -3.52 1.52
CA ASN A 77 -6.21 -3.85 2.61
C ASN A 77 -5.57 -3.79 4.03
N ILE A 78 -4.70 -2.81 4.28
CA ILE A 78 -3.94 -2.68 5.53
C ILE A 78 -4.76 -1.90 6.57
N PRO A 79 -5.15 -2.49 7.73
CA PRO A 79 -6.13 -1.91 8.66
C PRO A 79 -5.60 -0.68 9.41
N GLY A 80 -6.24 0.47 9.22
CA GLY A 80 -5.84 1.75 9.84
C GLY A 80 -6.90 2.84 9.64
N SER A 81 -6.56 4.07 10.01
CA SER A 81 -7.45 5.23 9.89
C SER A 81 -6.72 6.41 9.26
N ILE A 82 -7.47 7.27 8.56
CA ILE A 82 -6.94 8.51 7.97
C ILE A 82 -6.28 9.38 9.04
N LEU A 83 -6.87 9.46 10.24
CA LEU A 83 -6.28 10.18 11.37
C LEU A 83 -4.94 9.55 11.80
N GLY A 84 -4.83 8.22 11.81
CA GLY A 84 -3.58 7.53 12.08
C GLY A 84 -2.51 7.82 11.02
N ASP A 85 -2.90 7.92 9.76
CA ASP A 85 -1.99 8.27 8.67
C ASP A 85 -1.55 9.73 8.73
N PHE A 86 -2.45 10.65 9.08
CA PHE A 86 -2.14 12.05 9.38
C PHE A 86 -1.16 12.17 10.55
N CYS A 87 -1.44 11.51 11.68
CA CYS A 87 -0.54 11.49 12.83
C CYS A 87 0.83 10.91 12.46
N SER A 88 0.89 9.85 11.67
CA SER A 88 2.15 9.25 11.24
C SER A 88 3.04 10.23 10.49
N ILE A 89 2.45 11.00 9.56
CA ILE A 89 3.16 12.03 8.79
C ILE A 89 3.49 13.25 9.67
N LEU A 90 2.62 13.62 10.62
CA LEU A 90 2.86 14.73 11.54
C LEU A 90 4.01 14.45 12.52
N PHE A 91 4.08 13.24 13.09
CA PHE A 91 5.08 12.88 14.09
C PHE A 91 6.46 12.53 13.47
N CYS A 92 6.49 11.82 12.35
CA CYS A 92 7.73 11.57 11.62
C CYS A 92 7.46 11.42 10.10
N PRO A 93 7.44 12.51 9.33
CA PRO A 93 7.17 12.46 7.89
C PRO A 93 8.21 11.62 7.14
N MET A 94 9.47 11.74 7.54
CA MET A 94 10.60 10.98 7.01
C MET A 94 10.41 9.48 7.17
N CYS A 95 10.09 9.04 8.40
CA CYS A 95 9.89 7.63 8.72
C CYS A 95 8.66 7.09 7.97
N ALA A 96 7.59 7.88 7.91
CA ALA A 96 6.36 7.52 7.23
C ALA A 96 6.59 7.29 5.72
N LEU A 97 7.35 8.17 5.07
CA LEU A 97 7.67 8.06 3.65
C LEU A 97 8.69 6.93 3.36
N CYS A 98 9.72 6.80 4.21
CA CYS A 98 10.67 5.69 4.12
C CYS A 98 9.97 4.34 4.29
N GLN A 99 9.04 4.22 5.25
CA GLN A 99 8.23 3.01 5.43
C GLN A 99 7.46 2.67 4.15
N LEU A 100 6.80 3.67 3.56
CA LEU A 100 6.04 3.49 2.32
C LEU A 100 6.93 3.02 1.17
N LYS A 101 8.09 3.68 0.96
CA LYS A 101 9.04 3.27 -0.08
C LYS A 101 9.59 1.86 0.13
N ARG A 102 9.95 1.50 1.37
CA ARG A 102 10.43 0.13 1.69
C ARG A 102 9.36 -0.91 1.39
N ASP A 103 8.12 -0.64 1.79
CA ASP A 103 6.99 -1.55 1.56
C ASP A 103 6.74 -1.75 0.06
N ILE A 104 6.77 -0.66 -0.73
CA ILE A 104 6.69 -0.71 -2.20
C ILE A 104 7.80 -1.59 -2.77
N ASN A 105 9.05 -1.37 -2.37
CA ASN A 105 10.19 -2.14 -2.88
C ASN A 105 10.05 -3.64 -2.56
N ARG A 106 9.69 -4.00 -1.33
CA ARG A 106 9.47 -5.40 -0.92
C ARG A 106 8.35 -6.06 -1.72
N ARG A 107 7.25 -5.35 -1.97
CA ARG A 107 6.13 -5.86 -2.78
C ARG A 107 6.50 -6.01 -4.25
N LYS A 108 7.35 -5.13 -4.79
CA LYS A 108 7.91 -5.27 -6.15
C LYS A 108 8.80 -6.50 -6.26
N GLU A 109 9.65 -6.75 -5.28
CA GLU A 109 10.49 -7.97 -5.19
C GLU A 109 9.65 -9.25 -5.14
N GLN A 110 8.49 -9.18 -4.49
CA GLN A 110 7.53 -10.29 -4.40
C GLN A 110 6.60 -10.40 -5.62
N HIS A 111 6.72 -9.52 -6.61
CA HIS A 111 5.84 -9.44 -7.79
C HIS A 111 4.34 -9.27 -7.46
N ILE A 112 4.03 -8.57 -6.35
CA ILE A 112 2.66 -8.27 -5.91
C ILE A 112 2.33 -6.77 -5.91
N PHE A 113 3.25 -5.93 -6.41
CA PHE A 113 3.09 -4.48 -6.44
C PHE A 113 2.33 -4.01 -7.68
#